data_AF-J9GD43-F1
#
_entry.id   AF-J9GD43-F1
#
_cell.length_a   1.000
_cell.length_b   1.000
_cell.length_c   1.000
_cell.angle_alpha   90.00
_cell.angle_beta   90.00
_cell.angle_gamma   90.00
#
_symmetry.space_group_name_H-M   'P 1'
#
loop_
_entity.id
_entity.type
_entity.pdbx_description
1 polymer ?
#
loop_
_entity_poly.entity_id
_entity_poly.type
_entity_poly.pdbx_seq_one_letter_code
_entity_poly.pdbx_strand_id
1 'polypeptide(L)'
;MLTGIIEAWKEGDLEKARELQEFAQDVIDVICHFRGNIVGGKRIMKLIGLDMGKNRTPFQNMTDEEELRMKEELEAIGFFERCNR
;
A
#
# COMPACT_ATOMS: atom_id res chain seq x y z
N MET A 1 -3.07 -0.85 10.20
CA MET A 1 -3.40 0.49 9.65
C MET A 1 -4.88 0.84 9.83
N LEU A 2 -5.83 0.28 9.06
CA LEU A 2 -7.26 0.62 9.18
C LEU A 2 -7.82 0.38 10.58
N THR A 3 -7.47 -0.74 11.20
CA THR A 3 -7.83 -1.05 12.59
C THR A 3 -7.34 0.02 13.55
N GLY A 4 -6.07 0.43 13.45
CA GLY A 4 -5.48 1.49 14.26
C GLY A 4 -6.15 2.85 14.08
N ILE A 5 -6.57 3.22 12.87
CA ILE A 5 -7.34 4.45 12.62
C ILE A 5 -8.67 4.41 13.37
N ILE A 6 -9.38 3.29 13.27
CA ILE A 6 -10.68 3.08 13.93
C ILE A 6 -10.53 3.09 15.46
N GLU A 7 -9.49 2.47 15.99
CA GLU A 7 -9.19 2.45 17.43
C GLU A 7 -8.88 3.84 17.96
N ALA A 8 -7.95 4.57 17.33
CA ALA A 8 -7.60 5.93 17.72
C ALA A 8 -8.81 6.87 17.67
N TRP A 9 -9.66 6.74 16.64
CA TRP A 9 -10.91 7.49 16.54
C TRP A 9 -11.87 7.20 17.70
N LYS A 10 -12.06 5.91 18.04
CA LYS A 10 -12.94 5.51 19.15
C LYS A 10 -12.42 5.96 20.52
N GLU A 11 -11.10 6.04 20.68
CA GLU A 11 -10.43 6.53 21.89
C GLU A 11 -10.42 8.07 21.98
N GLY A 12 -10.82 8.77 20.90
CA GLY A 12 -10.77 10.23 20.81
C GLY A 12 -9.37 10.79 20.53
N ASP A 13 -8.40 9.94 20.22
CA ASP A 13 -7.04 10.32 19.82
C ASP A 13 -7.02 10.72 18.33
N LEU A 14 -7.50 11.94 18.08
CA LEU A 14 -7.66 12.47 16.71
C LEU A 14 -6.32 12.72 16.01
N GLU A 15 -5.27 13.06 16.76
CA GLU A 15 -3.94 13.29 16.18
C GLU A 15 -3.36 11.97 15.64
N LYS A 16 -3.44 10.90 16.43
CA LYS A 16 -3.02 9.57 15.97
C LYS A 16 -3.89 9.04 14.83
N ALA A 17 -5.21 9.25 14.90
CA ALA A 17 -6.11 8.85 13.82
C ALA A 17 -5.75 9.56 12.50
N ARG A 18 -5.38 10.86 12.57
CA ARG A 18 -4.93 11.65 11.42
C ARG A 18 -3.61 11.13 10.87
N GLU A 19 -2.58 10.94 11.72
CA GLU A 19 -1.28 10.42 11.27
C GLU A 19 -1.43 9.08 10.53
N LEU A 20 -2.22 8.17 11.08
CA LEU A 20 -2.45 6.86 10.47
C LEU A 20 -3.22 6.96 9.15
N GLN A 21 -4.14 7.93 9.04
CA GLN A 21 -4.91 8.18 7.82
C GLN A 21 -4.08 8.90 6.75
N GLU A 22 -3.12 9.74 7.12
CA GLU A 22 -2.15 10.36 6.21
C GLU A 22 -1.23 9.29 5.61
N PHE A 23 -0.65 8.42 6.45
CA PHE A 23 0.13 7.29 5.96
C PHE A 23 -0.70 6.35 5.06
N ALA A 24 -1.99 6.14 5.37
CA ALA A 24 -2.87 5.37 4.51
C ALA A 24 -3.07 6.01 3.12
N GLN A 25 -3.11 7.34 3.05
CA GLN A 25 -3.21 8.07 1.80
C GLN A 25 -1.92 7.94 0.98
N ASP A 26 -0.75 8.07 1.62
CA ASP A 26 0.54 7.87 0.94
C ASP A 26 0.61 6.48 0.26
N VAL A 27 0.14 5.43 0.94
CA VAL A 27 0.09 4.08 0.37
C VAL A 27 -0.88 4.00 -0.82
N ILE A 28 -2.03 4.70 -0.75
CA ILE A 28 -3.02 4.74 -1.84
C ILE A 28 -2.47 5.51 -3.04
N ASP A 29 -1.72 6.59 -2.84
CA ASP A 29 -1.12 7.36 -3.91
C ASP A 29 -0.13 6.50 -4.71
N VAL A 30 0.72 5.74 -4.02
CA VAL A 30 1.58 4.74 -4.67
C VAL A 30 0.74 3.72 -5.45
N ILE A 31 -0.32 3.16 -4.87
CA ILE A 31 -1.19 2.21 -5.58
C ILE A 31 -1.78 2.84 -6.87
N CYS A 32 -2.17 4.11 -6.81
CA CYS A 32 -2.74 4.83 -7.95
C CYS A 32 -1.70 5.07 -9.07
N HIS A 33 -0.45 5.37 -8.73
CA HIS A 33 0.65 5.46 -9.70
C HIS A 33 0.83 4.17 -10.52
N PHE A 34 0.49 3.01 -9.93
CA PHE A 34 0.70 1.70 -10.54
C PHE A 34 -0.60 0.96 -10.88
N ARG A 35 -1.54 1.67 -11.53
CA ARG A 35 -2.77 1.11 -12.13
C ARG A 35 -3.77 0.56 -11.09
N GLY A 36 -3.77 1.14 -9.90
CA GLY A 36 -4.78 0.89 -8.87
C GLY A 36 -4.66 -0.48 -8.20
N ASN A 37 -5.59 -0.77 -7.29
CA ASN A 37 -5.45 -1.89 -6.35
C ASN A 37 -5.38 -3.27 -7.01
N ILE A 38 -6.06 -3.48 -8.14
CA ILE A 38 -6.07 -4.77 -8.84
C ILE A 38 -4.67 -5.12 -9.37
N VAL A 39 -3.96 -4.14 -9.94
CA VAL A 39 -2.64 -4.36 -10.50
C VAL A 39 -1.57 -4.08 -9.46
N GLY A 40 -1.54 -2.85 -8.94
CA GLY A 40 -0.51 -2.42 -8.02
C GLY A 40 -0.62 -3.10 -6.66
N GLY A 41 -1.83 -3.18 -6.09
CA GLY A 41 -2.04 -3.88 -4.81
C GLY A 41 -1.62 -5.35 -4.86
N LYS A 42 -1.85 -6.04 -5.98
CA LYS A 42 -1.36 -7.41 -6.18
C LYS A 42 0.17 -7.51 -6.17
N ARG A 43 0.87 -6.49 -6.67
CA ARG A 43 2.34 -6.42 -6.62
C ARG A 43 2.84 -6.10 -5.23
N ILE A 44 2.16 -5.23 -4.49
CA ILE A 44 2.43 -5.01 -3.06
C ILE A 44 2.33 -6.32 -2.28
N MET A 45 1.30 -7.14 -2.52
CA MET A 45 1.16 -8.46 -1.90
C MET A 45 2.38 -9.35 -2.17
N LYS A 46 2.89 -9.35 -3.41
CA LYS A 46 4.12 -10.08 -3.75
C LYS A 46 5.35 -9.52 -3.00
N LEU A 47 5.48 -8.20 -2.89
CA LEU A 47 6.59 -7.53 -2.18
C LEU A 47 6.61 -7.84 -0.67
N ILE A 48 5.45 -8.14 -0.06
CA ILE A 48 5.35 -8.60 1.33
C ILE A 48 5.40 -10.13 1.47
N GLY A 49 5.73 -10.86 0.39
CA GLY A 49 5.94 -12.31 0.39
C GLY A 49 4.74 -13.18 0.00
N LEU A 50 3.65 -12.58 -0.48
CA LEU A 50 2.43 -13.29 -0.92
C LEU A 50 2.25 -13.16 -2.44
N ASP A 51 2.82 -14.10 -3.20
CA ASP A 51 2.69 -14.09 -4.66
C ASP A 51 1.33 -14.59 -5.12
N MET A 52 0.52 -13.68 -5.66
CA MET A 52 -0.82 -13.96 -6.18
C MET A 52 -0.84 -14.23 -7.70
N GLY A 53 0.32 -14.26 -8.37
CA GLY A 53 0.47 -14.50 -9.80
C GLY A 53 0.11 -13.29 -10.69
N LYS A 54 -0.02 -13.53 -12.00
CA LYS A 54 -0.32 -12.46 -12.98
C LYS A 54 -1.80 -12.07 -13.00
N ASN A 55 -2.10 -10.87 -13.46
CA ASN A 55 -3.46 -10.42 -13.76
C ASN A 55 -3.91 -10.94 -15.12
N ARG A 56 -5.20 -11.24 -15.22
CA ARG A 56 -5.85 -11.67 -16.47
C ARG A 56 -6.27 -10.44 -17.30
N THR A 57 -6.43 -10.62 -18.60
CA THR A 57 -7.01 -9.62 -19.52
C THR A 57 -8.36 -9.13 -18.97
N PRO A 58 -8.66 -7.81 -19.02
CA PRO A 58 -7.96 -6.74 -19.75
C PRO A 58 -6.85 -6.01 -18.97
N PHE A 59 -6.48 -6.47 -17.76
CA PHE A 59 -5.51 -5.77 -16.93
C PHE A 59 -4.07 -5.90 -17.48
N GLN A 60 -3.41 -4.76 -17.62
CA GLN A 60 -1.99 -4.70 -17.96
C GLN A 60 -1.14 -5.04 -16.73
N ASN A 61 -0.27 -6.03 -16.86
CA ASN A 61 0.66 -6.40 -15.79
C ASN A 61 1.80 -5.38 -15.72
N MET A 62 2.39 -5.21 -14.53
CA MET A 62 3.59 -4.38 -14.34
C MET A 62 4.83 -5.04 -14.94
N THR A 63 5.76 -4.22 -15.42
CA THR A 63 7.12 -4.66 -15.76
C THR A 63 7.98 -4.77 -14.51
N ASP A 64 9.16 -5.39 -14.64
CA ASP A 64 10.09 -5.53 -13.51
C ASP A 64 10.63 -4.16 -13.06
N GLU A 65 10.85 -3.22 -13.99
CA GLU A 65 11.28 -1.85 -13.66
C GLU A 65 10.19 -1.07 -12.93
N GLU A 66 8.92 -1.29 -13.27
CA GLU A 66 7.79 -0.70 -12.54
C GLU A 66 7.66 -1.30 -11.14
N GLU A 67 7.91 -2.60 -10.97
CA GLU A 67 7.92 -3.26 -9.66
C GLU A 67 9.05 -2.69 -8.79
N LEU A 68 10.22 -2.41 -9.37
CA LEU A 68 11.33 -1.77 -8.66
C LEU A 68 10.99 -0.34 -8.21
N ARG A 69 10.43 0.49 -9.11
CA ARG A 69 10.01 1.87 -8.75
C ARG A 69 8.92 1.89 -7.68
N MET A 70 7.95 0.98 -7.79
CA MET A 70 6.93 0.84 -6.74
C MET A 70 7.58 0.52 -5.39
N LYS A 71 8.54 -0.41 -5.37
CA LYS A 71 9.24 -0.76 -4.13
C LYS A 71 9.96 0.45 -3.55
N GLU A 72 10.66 1.23 -4.36
CA GLU A 72 11.34 2.47 -3.93
C GLU A 72 10.36 3.50 -3.35
N GLU A 73 9.21 3.72 -4.01
CA GLU A 73 8.17 4.62 -3.49
C GLU A 73 7.58 4.13 -2.15
N LEU A 74 7.37 2.82 -2.00
CA LEU A 74 6.90 2.22 -0.74
C LEU A 74 7.96 2.32 0.37
N GLU A 75 9.25 2.14 0.05
CA GLU A 75 10.36 2.34 0.99
C GLU A 75 10.44 3.80 1.46
N ALA A 76 10.26 4.76 0.55
CA ALA A 76 10.32 6.19 0.87
C ALA A 76 9.26 6.63 1.89
N ILE A 77 8.09 5.99 1.90
CA ILE A 77 7.01 6.27 2.87
C ILE A 77 7.08 5.37 4.11
N GLY A 78 8.12 4.53 4.25
CA GLY A 78 8.28 3.63 5.40
C GLY A 78 7.27 2.47 5.43
N PHE A 79 6.74 2.08 4.26
CA PHE A 79 5.69 1.06 4.17
C PHE A 79 6.11 -0.26 4.84
N PHE A 80 7.32 -0.75 4.56
CA PHE A 80 7.79 -2.04 5.04
C PHE A 80 8.07 -2.09 6.55
N GLU A 81 8.23 -0.93 7.21
CA GLU A 81 8.42 -0.85 8.66
C GLU A 81 7.09 -0.89 9.43
N ARG A 82 6.03 -0.38 8.79
CA ARG A 82 4.67 -0.21 9.33
C ARG A 82 3.71 -1.32 8.90
N CYS A 83 3.97 -2.00 7.78
CA CYS A 83 3.18 -3.14 7.33
C CYS A 83 3.42 -4.34 8.27
N ASN A 84 2.36 -5.06 8.66
CA ASN A 84 2.39 -6.19 9.62
C ASN A 84 2.66 -5.85 11.11
N ARG A 85 2.46 -4.61 11.55
CA ARG A 85 2.33 -4.28 12.98
C ARG A 85 0.88 -4.03 13.39
#